data_AF-A0A6H0WG10-F1
#
_entry.id   AF-A0A6H0WG10-F1
#
_cell.length_a   1.000
_cell.length_b   1.000
_cell.length_c   1.000
_cell.angle_alpha   90.00
_cell.angle_beta   90.00
_cell.angle_gamma   90.00
#
_symmetry.space_group_name_H-M   'P 1'
#
loop_
_entity.id
_entity.type
_entity.pdbx_description
1 polymer ?
#
loop_
_entity_poly.entity_id
_entity_poly.type
_entity_poly.pdbx_seq_one_letter_code
_entity_poly.pdbx_strand_id
1 'polypeptide(L)' 'MAKDKQQKKAVHTESREALFDTADLTKHAKELFGVKPDILQGALFGVDQTRMTKSEAKQLIQTFLTKEVMSS' A
#
# COMPACT_ATOMS: atom_id res chain seq x y z
N MET A 1 -27.44 -18.82 17.91
CA MET A 1 -27.50 -17.44 17.38
C MET A 1 -26.27 -16.73 17.92
N ALA A 2 -25.36 -16.08 17.20
CA ALA A 2 -25.35 -15.57 15.84
C ALA A 2 -23.92 -15.65 15.27
N LYS A 3 -23.81 -15.91 13.97
CA LYS A 3 -22.61 -15.68 13.16
C LYS A 3 -22.88 -14.39 12.40
N ASP A 4 -22.35 -13.27 12.85
CA ASP A 4 -22.35 -12.06 12.03
C ASP A 4 -20.96 -11.44 11.99
N LYS A 5 -20.43 -11.64 10.79
CA LYS A 5 -19.18 -11.17 10.23
C LYS A 5 -19.28 -9.66 9.99
N GLN A 6 -18.11 -9.04 9.88
CA GLN A 6 -17.86 -7.91 8.98
C GLN A 6 -18.10 -6.49 9.54
N GLN A 7 -17.12 -6.05 10.34
CA GLN A 7 -16.14 -5.03 9.93
C GLN A 7 -16.56 -4.18 8.71
N LYS A 8 -16.96 -2.92 8.98
CA LYS A 8 -16.79 -1.73 8.13
C LYS A 8 -17.31 -0.50 8.88
N LYS A 9 -16.53 0.01 9.84
CA LYS A 9 -16.66 1.41 10.25
C LYS A 9 -15.97 2.25 9.19
N ALA A 10 -16.75 2.64 8.19
CA ALA A 10 -16.45 3.80 7.37
C ALA A 10 -16.43 5.02 8.31
N VAL A 11 -15.24 5.53 8.59
CA VAL A 11 -15.10 6.85 9.23
C VAL A 11 -14.88 7.83 8.11
N HIS A 12 -15.92 8.62 7.90
CA HIS A 12 -15.95 9.79 7.04
C HIS A 12 -15.10 10.90 7.66
N THR A 13 -14.67 11.82 6.79
CA THR A 13 -14.21 13.20 7.03
C THR A 13 -12.71 13.43 7.30
N GLU A 14 -12.12 14.15 6.34
CA GLU A 14 -10.98 15.07 6.43
C GLU A 14 -9.57 14.49 6.55
N SER A 15 -8.95 14.34 5.36
CA SER A 15 -7.52 14.57 5.09
C SER A 15 -6.48 13.89 5.99
N ARG A 16 -6.82 12.76 6.60
CA ARG A 16 -5.85 11.79 7.08
C ARG A 16 -6.04 10.54 6.27
N GLU A 17 -5.17 10.37 5.28
CA GLU A 17 -5.10 9.10 4.57
C GLU A 17 -5.03 7.96 5.59
N ALA A 18 -5.89 6.97 5.43
CA ALA A 18 -5.89 5.82 6.32
C ALA A 18 -4.52 5.13 6.25
N LEU A 19 -3.95 4.85 7.42
CA LEU A 19 -2.75 4.03 7.54
C LEU A 19 -3.16 2.57 7.32
N PHE A 20 -2.54 1.92 6.33
CA PHE A 20 -2.75 0.52 6.02
C PHE A 20 -1.49 -0.26 6.34
N ASP A 21 -1.65 -1.51 6.78
CA ASP A 21 -0.53 -2.43 6.90
C ASP A 21 0.08 -2.67 5.51
N THR A 22 1.41 -2.62 5.45
CA THR A 22 2.19 -2.86 4.22
C THR A 22 1.89 -4.21 3.59
N ALA A 23 1.58 -5.23 4.43
CA ALA A 23 1.15 -6.54 3.97
C ALA A 23 -0.19 -6.49 3.22
N ASP A 24 -1.17 -5.73 3.70
CA ASP A 24 -2.46 -5.53 3.02
C ASP A 24 -2.27 -4.73 1.73
N LEU A 25 -1.46 -3.67 1.76
CA LEU A 25 -1.10 -2.90 0.57
C LEU A 25 -0.42 -3.79 -0.48
N THR A 26 0.49 -4.67 -0.07
CA THR A 26 1.19 -5.63 -0.94
C THR A 26 0.22 -6.63 -1.54
N LYS A 27 -0.66 -7.22 -0.73
CA LYS A 27 -1.67 -8.17 -1.20
C LYS A 27 -2.62 -7.56 -2.22
N HIS A 28 -2.96 -6.28 -2.04
CA HIS A 28 -3.84 -5.54 -2.93
C HIS A 28 -3.06 -4.64 -3.92
N ALA A 29 -1.76 -4.83 -4.10
CA ALA A 29 -0.91 -3.91 -4.89
C ALA A 29 -1.39 -3.75 -6.33
N LYS A 30 -1.83 -4.85 -6.94
CA LYS A 30 -2.35 -4.88 -8.30
C LYS A 30 -3.66 -4.11 -8.45
N GLU A 31 -4.53 -4.19 -7.45
CA GLU A 31 -5.84 -3.54 -7.46
C GLU A 31 -5.75 -2.07 -7.05
N LEU A 32 -4.86 -1.73 -6.10
CA LEU A 32 -4.70 -0.38 -5.57
C LEU A 32 -3.79 0.51 -6.42
N PHE A 33 -2.73 -0.05 -6.98
CA PHE A 33 -1.66 0.70 -7.65
C PHE A 33 -1.38 0.22 -9.08
N GLY A 34 -1.99 -0.88 -9.52
CA GLY A 34 -1.73 -1.44 -10.85
C GLY A 34 -0.38 -2.13 -11.00
N VAL A 35 0.37 -2.33 -9.92
CA VAL A 35 1.69 -2.97 -9.93
C VAL A 35 1.64 -4.38 -9.34
N LYS A 36 2.65 -5.20 -9.65
CA LYS A 36 2.77 -6.52 -9.02
C LYS A 36 3.11 -6.38 -7.53
N PRO A 37 2.66 -7.32 -6.67
CA PRO A 37 3.06 -7.35 -5.26
C PRO A 37 4.58 -7.34 -5.09
N ASP A 38 5.35 -8.02 -5.96
CA ASP A 38 6.82 -7.97 -5.96
C ASP A 38 7.39 -6.55 -6.10
N ILE A 39 6.75 -5.68 -6.88
CA ILE A 39 7.21 -4.28 -7.07
C ILE A 39 6.98 -3.50 -5.78
N LEU A 40 5.82 -3.64 -5.15
CA LEU A 40 5.57 -2.98 -3.86
C LEU A 40 6.47 -3.56 -2.77
N GLN A 41 6.69 -4.88 -2.73
CA GLN A 41 7.63 -5.50 -1.80
C GLN A 41 9.06 -5.01 -2.00
N GLY A 42 9.51 -4.84 -3.25
CA GLY A 42 10.79 -4.23 -3.61
C GLY A 42 10.86 -2.75 -3.21
N ALA A 43 9.78 -2.00 -3.38
CA ALA A 43 9.68 -0.61 -2.96
C ALA A 43 9.68 -0.44 -1.43
N LEU A 44 9.17 -1.44 -0.71
CA LEU A 44 9.20 -1.52 0.75
C LEU A 44 10.51 -2.14 1.28
N PHE A 45 11.38 -2.63 0.40
CA PHE A 45 12.63 -3.25 0.81
C PHE A 45 13.56 -2.21 1.45
N GLY A 46 13.85 -2.40 2.75
CA GLY A 46 14.61 -1.44 3.55
C GLY A 46 13.77 -0.34 4.21
N VAL A 47 12.44 -0.43 4.14
CA VAL A 47 11.53 0.46 4.89
C VAL A 47 11.10 -0.25 6.18
N ASP A 48 11.53 0.25 7.34
CA ASP A 48 11.15 -0.29 8.65
C ASP A 48 9.68 0.00 9.05
N GLN A 49 8.95 0.74 8.21
CA GLN A 49 7.56 1.08 8.46
C GLN A 49 6.65 -0.10 8.11
N THR A 50 5.96 -0.63 9.11
CA THR A 50 4.97 -1.70 8.94
C THR A 50 3.62 -1.19 8.43
N ARG A 51 3.35 0.11 8.60
CA ARG A 51 2.11 0.78 8.19
C ARG A 51 2.42 2.09 7.48
N MET A 52 1.67 2.37 6.42
CA MET A 52 1.80 3.61 5.65
C MET A 52 0.51 3.96 4.92
N THR A 53 0.43 5.18 4.42
CA THR A 53 -0.72 5.61 3.62
C THR A 53 -0.63 5.07 2.19
N LYS A 54 -1.74 5.14 1.46
CA LYS A 54 -1.74 4.79 0.02
C LYS A 54 -0.83 5.72 -0.76
N SER A 55 -0.79 7.01 -0.45
CA SER A 55 0.10 7.95 -1.15
C SER A 55 1.56 7.67 -0.86
N GLU A 56 1.94 7.37 0.39
CA GLU A 56 3.31 6.97 0.72
C GLU A 56 3.74 5.72 -0.06
N ALA A 57 2.92 4.67 -0.05
CA ALA A 57 3.20 3.46 -0.82
C ALA A 57 3.32 3.75 -2.33
N LYS A 58 2.46 4.61 -2.87
CA LYS A 58 2.53 5.03 -4.28
C LYS A 58 3.81 5.82 -4.58
N GLN A 59 4.28 6.66 -3.66
CA GLN A 59 5.56 7.36 -3.83
C GLN A 59 6.73 6.38 -3.83
N LEU A 60 6.76 5.43 -2.89
CA LEU A 60 7.78 4.39 -2.83
C LEU A 60 7.81 3.54 -4.10
N ILE A 61 6.64 3.08 -4.57
CA ILE A 61 6.50 2.35 -5.83
C ILE A 61 7.07 3.17 -7.00
N GLN A 62 6.70 4.45 -7.11
CA GLN A 62 7.20 5.30 -8.18
C GLN A 62 8.71 5.48 -8.10
N THR A 63 9.27 5.75 -6.91
CA THR A 63 10.73 5.86 -6.70
C THR A 63 11.46 4.57 -7.06
N PHE A 64 10.88 3.41 -6.72
CA PHE A 64 11.43 2.10 -7.09
C PHE A 64 11.45 1.91 -8.61
N LEU A 65 10.32 2.19 -9.27
CA LEU A 65 10.21 2.07 -10.74
C LEU A 65 11.09 3.08 -11.49
N THR A 66 11.18 4.33 -11.04
CA THR A 66 12.01 5.35 -11.71
C THR A 66 13.50 5.06 -11.57
N LYS A 67 13.93 4.50 -10.43
CA LYS A 67 15.32 4.07 -10.22
C LYS A 67 15.73 2.96 -11.21
N GLU A 68 14.82 2.05 -11.58
CA GLU A 68 15.10 1.05 -12.61
C GLU A 68 15.10 1.63 -14.04
N VAL A 69 14.25 2.63 -14.33
CA VAL A 69 14.10 3.17 -15.70
C VAL A 69 15.23 4.13 -16.11
N MET A 70 15.96 4.75 -15.18
CA MET A 70 17.09 5.63 -15.49
C MET A 70 18.44 4.91 -15.72
N SER A 71 18.45 3.58 -15.81
CA SER A 71 19.65 2.81 -16.18
C SER A 71 19.74 2.48 -17.68
N SER A 72 19.05 3.22 -18.55
CA SER A 72 19.11 3.09 -20.01
C SER A 72 19.88 4.21 -20.68
#